data_AF-A0A1D2RG43-F1
#
_entry.id   AF-A0A1D2RG43-F1
#
_cell.length_a   1.000
_cell.length_b   1.000
_cell.length_c   1.000
_cell.angle_alpha   90.00
_cell.angle_beta   90.00
_cell.angle_gamma   90.00
#
_symmetry.space_group_name_H-M   'P 1'
#
loop_
_entity.id
_entity.type
_entity.pdbx_description
1 polymer ?
#
loop_
_entity_poly.entity_id
_entity_poly.type
_entity_poly.pdbx_seq_one_letter_code
_entity_poly.pdbx_strand_id
1 'polypeptide(L)'
;MDSFHATINLPKNILFQMKVENRNIEGFVRKNLAVELYREGALSLGKAAELAGVKTKWEMMTILNSKGVPISYSIEEVKKDVKTLDSVLKKK
;
A
#
# COMPACT_ATOMS: atom_id res chain seq x y z
N MET A 1 -10.11 11.85 6.92
CA MET A 1 -10.27 11.01 5.72
C MET A 1 -11.62 10.36 5.82
N ASP A 2 -12.41 10.46 4.76
CA ASP A 2 -13.65 9.71 4.67
C ASP A 2 -13.33 8.22 4.62
N SER A 3 -13.98 7.44 5.47
CA SER A 3 -13.80 5.99 5.53
C SER A 3 -15.13 5.32 5.27
N PHE A 4 -15.10 4.23 4.53
CA PHE A 4 -16.25 3.35 4.37
C PHE A 4 -15.94 1.99 4.97
N HIS A 5 -16.95 1.32 5.49
CA HIS A 5 -16.83 -0.01 6.07
C HIS A 5 -17.43 -1.03 5.10
N ALA A 6 -16.67 -2.08 4.81
CA ALA A 6 -17.13 -3.23 4.03
C ALA A 6 -17.02 -4.50 4.90
N THR A 7 -18.04 -5.36 4.83
CA THR A 7 -18.06 -6.65 5.55
C THR A 7 -17.83 -7.78 4.55
N ILE A 8 -16.93 -8.70 4.89
CA ILE A 8 -16.58 -9.85 4.05
C ILE A 8 -16.81 -11.13 4.85
N ASN A 9 -17.54 -12.08 4.27
CA ASN A 9 -17.71 -13.40 4.85
C ASN A 9 -16.54 -14.30 4.45
N LEU A 10 -15.75 -14.73 5.43
CA LEU A 10 -14.61 -15.62 5.22
C LEU A 10 -14.84 -16.98 5.89
N PRO A 11 -14.35 -18.07 5.30
CA PRO A 11 -14.33 -19.38 5.96
C PRO A 11 -13.53 -19.32 7.28
N LYS A 12 -14.11 -19.84 8.37
CA LYS A 12 -13.47 -19.79 9.71
C LYS A 12 -12.09 -20.43 9.75
N ASN A 13 -11.85 -21.45 8.92
CA ASN A 13 -10.57 -22.16 8.85
C ASN A 13 -9.43 -21.27 8.32
N ILE A 14 -9.72 -20.19 7.58
CA ILE A 14 -8.70 -19.31 7.01
C ILE A 14 -7.91 -18.57 8.10
N LEU A 15 -8.55 -18.28 9.24
CA LEU A 15 -7.92 -17.59 10.38
C LEU A 15 -6.69 -18.36 10.89
N PHE A 16 -6.78 -19.69 10.93
CA PHE A 16 -5.67 -20.55 11.35
C PHE A 16 -4.54 -20.61 10.32
N GLN A 17 -4.88 -20.55 9.02
CA GLN A 17 -3.90 -20.61 7.93
C GLN A 17 -3.10 -19.30 7.80
N MET A 18 -3.73 -18.18 8.12
CA MET A 18 -3.10 -16.86 8.01
C MET A 18 -1.95 -16.69 9.02
N LYS A 19 -1.86 -17.52 10.08
CA LYS A 19 -0.89 -17.36 11.18
C LYS A 19 -0.89 -15.94 11.78
N VAL A 20 -2.03 -15.25 11.72
CA VAL A 20 -2.21 -13.89 12.22
C VAL A 20 -2.79 -13.99 13.62
N GLU A 21 -2.20 -13.32 14.60
CA GLU A 21 -2.85 -13.14 15.90
C GLU A 21 -4.21 -12.45 15.68
N ASN A 22 -5.29 -12.99 16.26
CA ASN A 22 -6.67 -12.52 16.04
C ASN A 22 -6.87 -10.99 16.15
N ARG A 23 -5.96 -10.28 16.84
CA ARG A 23 -5.96 -8.82 17.01
C ARG A 23 -5.47 -8.01 15.80
N ASN A 24 -4.98 -8.64 14.72
CA ASN A 24 -4.40 -7.92 13.59
C ASN A 24 -4.98 -8.33 12.21
N ILE A 25 -6.24 -8.79 12.17
CA ILE A 25 -6.89 -9.17 10.90
C ILE A 25 -7.05 -7.95 9.99
N GLU A 26 -7.51 -6.82 10.51
CA GLU A 26 -7.69 -5.60 9.70
C GLU A 26 -6.37 -5.16 9.06
N GLY A 27 -5.30 -5.06 9.85
CA GLY A 27 -3.98 -4.68 9.35
C GLY A 27 -3.44 -5.68 8.32
N PHE A 28 -3.67 -6.98 8.52
CA PHE A 28 -3.33 -8.00 7.52
C PHE A 28 -4.11 -7.79 6.22
N VAL A 29 -5.44 -7.64 6.29
CA VAL A 29 -6.30 -7.46 5.11
C VAL A 29 -5.91 -6.21 4.36
N ARG A 30 -5.77 -5.08 5.06
CA ARG A 30 -5.35 -3.79 4.49
C ARG A 30 -4.00 -3.87 3.78
N LYS A 31 -2.99 -4.50 4.41
CA LYS A 31 -1.66 -4.65 3.81
C LYS A 31 -1.70 -5.52 2.55
N ASN A 32 -2.36 -6.68 2.59
CA ASN A 32 -2.40 -7.55 1.41
C ASN A 32 -3.24 -6.93 0.28
N LEU A 33 -4.35 -6.26 0.61
CA LEU A 33 -5.14 -5.52 -0.39
C LEU A 33 -4.33 -4.38 -1.04
N ALA A 34 -3.56 -3.62 -0.24
CA ALA A 34 -2.68 -2.58 -0.77
C ALA A 34 -1.60 -3.13 -1.71
N VAL A 35 -1.04 -4.31 -1.41
CA VAL A 35 -0.04 -4.98 -2.24
C VAL A 35 -0.64 -5.39 -3.58
N GLU A 36 -1.82 -6.03 -3.57
CA GLU A 36 -2.49 -6.47 -4.81
C GLU A 36 -2.93 -5.30 -5.68
N LEU A 37 -3.56 -4.28 -5.09
CA LEU A 37 -4.00 -3.11 -5.85
C LEU A 37 -2.82 -2.29 -6.42
N TYR A 38 -1.66 -2.28 -5.75
CA TYR A 38 -0.44 -1.72 -6.34
C TYR A 38 0.08 -2.57 -7.50
N ARG A 39 0.12 -3.89 -7.33
CA ARG A 39 0.58 -4.83 -8.36
C ARG A 39 -0.25 -4.73 -9.64
N GLU A 40 -1.56 -4.52 -9.52
CA GLU A 40 -2.48 -4.31 -10.64
C GLU A 40 -2.41 -2.89 -11.24
N GLY A 41 -1.64 -1.98 -10.64
CA GLY A 41 -1.55 -0.57 -11.06
C GLY A 41 -2.76 0.28 -10.66
N ALA A 42 -3.71 -0.26 -9.89
CA ALA A 42 -4.90 0.46 -9.42
C ALA A 42 -4.57 1.52 -8.35
N LEU A 43 -3.53 1.29 -7.54
CA LEU A 43 -3.03 2.25 -6.56
C LEU A 43 -1.61 2.69 -6.87
N SER A 44 -1.35 4.00 -6.69
CA SER A 44 0.02 4.52 -6.63
C SER A 44 0.69 4.10 -5.32
N LEU A 45 2.03 4.16 -5.28
CA LEU A 45 2.80 3.80 -4.07
C LEU A 45 2.34 4.55 -2.81
N GLY A 46 1.97 5.83 -2.94
CA GLY A 46 1.47 6.64 -1.81
C GLY A 46 0.10 6.19 -1.31
N LYS A 47 -0.83 5.84 -2.21
CA LYS A 47 -2.16 5.36 -1.83
C LYS A 47 -2.12 3.93 -1.29
N ALA A 48 -1.22 3.11 -1.82
CA ALA A 48 -0.93 1.80 -1.24
C ALA A 48 -0.36 1.93 0.19
N ALA A 49 0.54 2.88 0.43
CA ALA A 49 1.08 3.16 1.77
C ALA A 49 -0.03 3.58 2.76
N GLU A 50 -0.91 4.48 2.33
CA GLU A 50 -2.08 4.94 3.09
C GLU A 50 -3.02 3.77 3.43
N LEU A 51 -3.39 2.96 2.43
CA LEU A 51 -4.23 1.79 2.62
C LEU A 51 -3.56 0.77 3.55
N ALA A 52 -2.26 0.51 3.40
CA ALA A 52 -1.50 -0.40 4.27
C ALA A 52 -1.33 0.13 5.71
N GLY A 53 -1.67 1.39 5.97
CA GLY A 53 -1.54 2.02 7.29
C GLY A 53 -0.10 2.32 7.68
N VAL A 54 0.79 2.51 6.71
CA VAL A 54 2.19 2.89 6.94
C VAL A 54 2.40 4.38 6.69
N LYS A 55 3.37 4.98 7.36
CA LYS A 55 3.56 6.44 7.36
C LYS A 55 4.35 6.93 6.16
N THR A 56 5.13 6.05 5.54
CA THR A 56 6.07 6.42 4.48
C THR A 56 5.95 5.52 3.25
N LYS A 57 6.26 6.07 2.07
CA LYS A 57 6.44 5.29 0.83
C LYS A 57 7.51 4.20 1.00
N TRP A 58 8.54 4.46 1.82
CA TRP A 58 9.63 3.50 2.09
C TRP A 58 9.15 2.24 2.82
N GLU A 59 8.31 2.40 3.85
CA GLU A 59 7.69 1.27 4.53
C GLU A 59 6.83 0.44 3.56
N MET A 60 6.11 1.11 2.63
CA MET A 60 5.36 0.40 1.61
C MET A 60 6.26 -0.35 0.63
N MET A 61 7.36 0.26 0.16
CA MET A 61 8.36 -0.42 -0.68
C MET A 61 8.95 -1.65 0.03
N THR A 62 9.19 -1.55 1.33
CA THR A 62 9.66 -2.69 2.14
C THR A 62 8.63 -3.82 2.15
N ILE A 63 7.34 -3.50 2.30
CA ILE A 63 6.24 -4.49 2.21
C ILE A 63 6.20 -5.12 0.82
N LEU A 64 6.25 -4.34 -0.26
CA LEU A 64 6.23 -4.83 -1.64
C LEU A 64 7.39 -5.79 -1.93
N ASN A 65 8.61 -5.41 -1.53
CA ASN A 65 9.79 -6.26 -1.65
C ASN A 65 9.65 -7.58 -0.88
N SER A 66 9.13 -7.53 0.36
CA SER A 66 8.89 -8.75 1.16
C SER A 66 7.88 -9.72 0.52
N LYS A 67 7.05 -9.21 -0.40
CA LYS A 67 6.01 -9.96 -1.13
C LYS A 67 6.42 -10.25 -2.58
N GLY A 68 7.66 -9.96 -2.96
CA GLY A 68 8.18 -10.19 -4.32
C GLY A 68 7.48 -9.35 -5.39
N VAL A 69 6.89 -8.22 -5.03
CA VAL A 69 6.25 -7.32 -5.99
C VAL A 69 7.30 -6.37 -6.57
N PRO A 70 7.56 -6.39 -7.88
CA PRO A 70 8.51 -5.48 -8.50
C PRO A 70 8.09 -4.04 -8.25
N ILE A 71 9.01 -3.24 -7.73
CA ILE A 71 8.81 -1.80 -7.59
C ILE A 71 9.10 -1.20 -8.96
N SER A 72 8.07 -1.05 -9.78
CA SER A 72 8.19 -0.37 -11.07
C SER A 72 8.15 1.13 -10.85
N TYR A 73 9.24 1.70 -10.33
CA TYR A 73 9.42 3.15 -10.30
C TYR A 73 9.68 3.60 -11.75
N SER A 74 8.59 3.90 -12.47
CA SER A 74 8.68 4.27 -13.88
C SER A 74 9.41 5.60 -14.06
N ILE A 75 10.02 5.81 -15.22
CA ILE A 75 10.64 7.09 -15.60
C ILE A 75 9.63 8.24 -15.48
N GLU A 76 8.36 7.96 -15.74
CA GLU A 76 7.24 8.88 -15.61
C GLU A 76 6.98 9.27 -14.15
N GLU A 77 7.10 8.33 -13.20
CA GLU A 77 7.04 8.60 -11.76
C GLU A 77 8.22 9.44 -11.28
N VAL A 78 9.45 9.14 -11.76
CA VAL A 78 10.63 9.97 -11.51
C VAL A 78 10.40 11.40 -11.99
N LYS A 79 9.93 11.57 -13.23
CA LYS A 79 9.64 12.90 -13.82
C LYS A 79 8.56 13.65 -13.03
N LYS A 80 7.55 12.94 -12.51
CA LYS A 80 6.48 13.54 -11.71
C LYS A 80 7.00 14.01 -10.36
N ASP A 81 7.82 13.20 -9.68
CA ASP A 81 8.43 13.58 -8.40
C ASP A 81 9.42 14.74 -8.58
N VAL A 82 10.19 14.80 -9.67
CA VAL A 82 11.03 15.97 -10.03
C VAL A 82 10.18 17.23 -10.25
N LYS A 83 9.07 17.14 -10.99
CA LYS A 83 8.14 18.27 -11.17
C LYS A 83 7.56 18.75 -9.84
N THR A 84 7.20 17.83 -8.94
CA THR A 84 6.72 18.17 -7.61
C THR A 84 7.80 18.90 -6.81
N LEU A 85 9.05 18.43 -6.81
CA LEU A 85 10.17 19.10 -6.16
C LEU A 85 10.42 20.51 -6.71
N ASP A 86 10.46 20.66 -8.04
CA ASP A 86 10.62 21.98 -8.68
C ASP A 86 9.53 22.97 -8.26
N SER A 87 8.28 22.49 -8.17
CA SER A 87 7.15 23.34 -7.77
C SER A 87 7.23 23.80 -6.31
N VAL A 88 7.82 22.99 -5.44
CA VAL A 88 8.03 23.32 -4.02
C VAL A 88 9.23 24.25 -3.84
N LEU A 89 10.31 24.04 -4.61
CA LEU A 89 11.52 24.86 -4.55
C LEU A 89 11.34 26.25 -5.15
N LYS A 90 10.53 26.40 -6.22
CA LYS A 90 10.23 27.71 -6.84
C LYS A 90 9.29 28.61 -6.02
N LYS A 91 8.69 28.09 -4.95
CA LYS A 91 7.81 28.84 -4.03
C LYS A 91 8.55 29.41 -2.81
N LYS A 92 9.88 29.33 -2.78
CA LYS A 92 10.75 30.09 -1.87
C LYS A 92 11.44 31.20 -2.63
#